data_AF-A0A0E3WEV7-F1
#
_entry.id   AF-A0A0E3WEV7-F1
#
_cell.length_a   1.000
_cell.length_b   1.000
_cell.length_c   1.000
_cell.angle_alpha   90.00
_cell.angle_beta   90.00
_cell.angle_gamma   90.00
#
_symmetry.space_group_name_H-M   'P 1'
#
loop_
_entity.id
_entity.type
_entity.pdbx_description
1 polymer ?
#
loop_
_entity_poly.entity_id
_entity_poly.type
_entity_poly.pdbx_seq_one_letter_code
_entity_poly.pdbx_strand_id
1 'polypeptide(L)'
;MKKVSFLACSLLLASLLTACGKKAETNSTSQTQKTTQTSEISKSSSSTSSTREEVTTQEATTEEVVQSPNFAKMNLEEISKGDFSSVIGRWENKEGNSLTFNSLGLVGDSTIQGHSILVDGALEINVSSTIGTGGFALVFIPSGTSIPNKHFSTGTDTSDINRDRMFGTQSVAEKVDDLNMYYRLVSRTAGSSDNPLTNIDTGVALESGQSTIDYANAILGPLNWQLIESNYNRTESIPFELLRGDNGALYRVYRNGVILSQTKDLIVYMP
;
A
#
# COMPACT_ATOMS: atom_id res chain seq x y z
N MET A 1 53.90 -0.84 9.61
CA MET A 1 53.63 0.34 8.77
C MET A 1 54.18 0.09 7.36
N LYS A 2 53.36 -0.41 6.44
CA LYS A 2 53.74 -0.68 5.05
C LYS A 2 52.94 0.26 4.14
N LYS A 3 53.65 0.96 3.26
CA LYS A 3 53.18 2.11 2.46
C LYS A 3 52.19 1.63 1.40
N VAL A 4 51.02 2.27 1.33
CA VAL A 4 50.04 2.10 0.24
C VAL A 4 50.32 3.18 -0.80
N SER A 5 50.63 2.78 -2.02
CA SER A 5 50.89 3.67 -3.16
C SER A 5 49.57 3.91 -3.90
N PHE A 6 49.19 5.19 -4.00
CA PHE A 6 48.09 5.66 -4.85
C PHE A 6 48.52 5.58 -6.31
N LEU A 7 47.67 4.98 -7.16
CA LEU A 7 47.77 5.13 -8.62
C LEU A 7 46.43 5.67 -9.13
N ALA A 8 46.44 6.96 -9.45
CA ALA A 8 45.40 7.64 -10.20
C ALA A 8 45.65 7.43 -11.70
N CYS A 9 44.62 6.98 -12.43
CA CYS A 9 44.62 7.00 -13.89
C CYS A 9 43.38 7.74 -14.38
N SER A 10 43.59 9.00 -14.72
CA SER A 10 42.69 9.83 -15.51
C SER A 10 42.68 9.36 -16.96
N LEU A 11 41.50 9.23 -17.57
CA LEU A 11 41.33 9.29 -19.02
C LEU A 11 39.97 9.93 -19.33
N LEU A 12 40.04 11.22 -19.67
CA LEU A 12 39.05 11.92 -20.47
C LEU A 12 38.95 11.27 -21.84
N LEU A 13 37.75 11.12 -22.39
CA LEU A 13 37.50 11.40 -23.80
C LEU A 13 36.02 11.75 -24.01
N ALA A 14 35.77 12.98 -24.45
CA ALA A 14 34.49 13.47 -24.90
C ALA A 14 34.26 13.06 -26.37
N SER A 15 33.01 12.75 -26.73
CA SER A 15 32.51 12.93 -28.09
C SER A 15 31.02 13.25 -28.06
N LEU A 16 30.72 14.51 -28.38
CA LEU A 16 29.41 15.02 -28.76
C LEU A 16 29.17 14.65 -30.22
N LEU A 17 28.00 14.14 -30.55
CA LEU A 17 27.50 14.11 -31.93
C LEU A 17 26.06 14.64 -31.98
N THR A 18 25.97 15.72 -32.74
CA THR A 18 24.83 16.54 -33.11
C THR A 18 23.94 15.82 -34.13
N ALA A 19 22.61 15.94 -33.99
CA ALA A 19 21.69 15.78 -35.11
C ALA A 19 20.53 16.76 -34.98
N CYS A 20 20.62 17.87 -35.74
CA CYS A 20 19.52 18.79 -36.01
C CYS A 20 18.65 18.24 -37.15
N GLY A 21 17.33 18.28 -37.00
CA GLY A 21 16.35 17.92 -38.03
C GLY A 21 15.11 18.81 -37.99
N LYS A 22 15.22 19.98 -38.63
CA LYS A 22 14.23 20.91 -39.20
C LYS A 22 12.81 21.06 -38.61
N LYS A 23 12.55 22.31 -38.21
CA LYS A 23 11.24 22.99 -38.15
C LYS A 23 10.50 22.95 -39.50
N ALA A 24 9.17 22.86 -39.42
CA ALA A 24 8.25 23.50 -40.35
C ALA A 24 7.14 24.17 -39.52
N GLU A 25 7.22 25.49 -39.39
CA GLU A 25 6.09 26.34 -39.00
C GLU A 25 5.38 26.75 -40.30
N THR A 26 4.06 26.62 -40.34
CA THR A 26 3.21 27.34 -41.31
C THR A 26 1.99 27.85 -40.55
N ASN A 27 2.01 29.15 -40.28
CA ASN A 27 0.82 29.91 -39.91
C ASN A 27 -0.12 29.93 -41.11
N SER A 28 -1.39 29.59 -40.87
CA SER A 28 -2.50 30.02 -41.72
C SER A 28 -3.75 30.10 -40.86
N THR A 29 -4.02 31.32 -40.40
CA THR A 29 -5.36 31.80 -40.06
C THR A 29 -6.28 31.52 -41.24
N SER A 30 -7.36 30.77 -41.03
CA SER A 30 -8.52 30.80 -41.90
C SER A 30 -9.78 30.54 -41.10
N GLN A 31 -10.67 31.50 -41.25
CA GLN A 31 -12.00 31.63 -40.69
C GLN A 31 -12.83 30.36 -40.91
N THR A 32 -13.69 30.02 -39.94
CA THR A 32 -14.88 29.21 -40.21
C THR A 32 -16.07 29.85 -39.53
N GLN A 33 -16.86 30.57 -40.33
CA GLN A 33 -18.28 30.79 -40.10
C GLN A 33 -19.03 29.69 -40.87
N LYS A 34 -19.85 28.87 -40.20
CA LYS A 34 -21.22 28.50 -40.62
C LYS A 34 -21.90 27.68 -39.50
N THR A 35 -22.75 28.28 -38.67
CA THR A 35 -24.24 28.41 -38.76
C THR A 35 -25.02 27.22 -38.17
N THR A 36 -25.90 27.58 -37.21
CA THR A 36 -27.23 27.04 -36.89
C THR A 36 -27.38 25.62 -36.35
N GLN A 37 -27.74 25.55 -35.06
CA GLN A 37 -29.11 25.23 -34.64
C GLN A 37 -29.28 25.64 -33.17
N THR A 38 -29.98 26.74 -32.92
CA THR A 38 -30.43 27.15 -31.59
C THR A 38 -31.95 27.26 -31.67
N SER A 39 -32.63 26.40 -30.94
CA SER A 39 -34.06 26.51 -30.68
C SER A 39 -34.27 27.63 -29.65
N GLU A 40 -35.07 28.62 -30.02
CA GLU A 40 -35.61 29.64 -29.11
C GLU A 40 -36.76 29.07 -28.27
N ILE A 41 -37.19 29.89 -27.29
CA ILE A 41 -38.40 29.83 -26.42
C ILE A 41 -38.06 29.29 -25.02
N SER A 42 -38.19 29.99 -23.89
CA SER A 42 -38.66 31.34 -23.57
C SER A 42 -38.24 31.70 -22.14
N LYS A 43 -38.04 33.01 -21.87
CA LYS A 43 -37.92 33.59 -20.52
C LYS A 43 -39.28 33.58 -19.81
N SER A 44 -39.28 33.22 -18.53
CA SER A 44 -40.08 33.91 -17.51
C SER A 44 -39.52 33.67 -16.11
N SER A 45 -39.08 34.76 -15.51
CA SER A 45 -38.69 34.90 -14.10
C SER A 45 -39.92 35.04 -13.19
N SER A 46 -39.94 34.35 -12.05
CA SER A 46 -40.31 34.94 -10.74
C SER A 46 -40.32 33.89 -9.63
N SER A 47 -39.60 34.20 -8.57
CA SER A 47 -39.54 33.58 -7.24
C SER A 47 -40.87 33.56 -6.50
N THR A 48 -41.20 32.49 -5.74
CA THR A 48 -41.68 32.57 -4.34
C THR A 48 -41.61 31.19 -3.67
N SER A 49 -41.15 31.17 -2.42
CA SER A 49 -41.06 30.07 -1.46
C SER A 49 -42.42 29.56 -0.93
N SER A 50 -42.53 28.26 -0.62
CA SER A 50 -43.01 27.70 0.66
C SER A 50 -43.11 26.15 0.64
N THR A 51 -42.32 25.54 1.53
CA THR A 51 -42.54 24.35 2.37
C THR A 51 -43.63 23.32 1.99
N ARG A 52 -43.23 22.05 1.75
CA ARG A 52 -43.96 20.86 2.27
C ARG A 52 -43.18 19.53 2.14
N GLU A 53 -43.19 18.82 3.27
CA GLU A 53 -43.21 17.36 3.46
C GLU A 53 -42.03 16.51 2.95
N GLU A 54 -41.16 16.23 3.92
CA GLU A 54 -40.49 14.97 4.23
C GLU A 54 -41.01 13.75 3.45
N VAL A 55 -40.23 13.32 2.45
CA VAL A 55 -40.21 11.94 1.98
C VAL A 55 -38.93 11.34 2.53
N THR A 56 -39.05 10.63 3.64
CA THR A 56 -38.00 9.74 4.14
C THR A 56 -37.85 8.60 3.14
N THR A 57 -37.05 8.82 2.10
CA THR A 57 -36.50 7.73 1.31
C THR A 57 -35.59 6.95 2.24
N GLN A 58 -36.12 5.86 2.79
CA GLN A 58 -35.27 4.83 3.37
C GLN A 58 -34.46 4.25 2.22
N GLU A 59 -33.29 4.84 1.96
CA GLU A 59 -32.24 4.16 1.21
C GLU A 59 -31.87 2.92 2.02
N ALA A 60 -32.23 1.76 1.48
CA ALA A 60 -31.66 0.51 1.92
C ALA A 60 -30.16 0.59 1.61
N THR A 61 -29.37 1.00 2.61
CA THR A 61 -27.91 0.88 2.59
C THR A 61 -27.61 -0.60 2.43
N THR A 62 -27.40 -1.01 1.18
CA THR A 62 -26.82 -2.32 0.89
C THR A 62 -25.37 -2.17 1.32
N GLU A 63 -25.08 -2.51 2.57
CA GLU A 63 -23.69 -2.63 3.03
C GLU A 63 -23.02 -3.63 2.10
N GLU A 64 -22.12 -3.17 1.24
CA GLU A 64 -21.24 -4.07 0.49
C GLU A 64 -20.51 -4.93 1.53
N VAL A 65 -20.79 -6.23 1.54
CA VAL A 65 -20.12 -7.18 2.43
C VAL A 65 -18.73 -7.45 1.87
N VAL A 66 -17.84 -6.46 2.03
CA VAL A 66 -16.44 -6.55 1.63
C VAL A 66 -15.72 -7.49 2.59
N GLN A 67 -14.95 -8.45 2.06
CA GLN A 67 -14.13 -9.30 2.90
C GLN A 67 -12.98 -8.48 3.51
N SER A 68 -12.97 -8.42 4.84
CA SER A 68 -11.82 -7.92 5.60
C SER A 68 -10.79 -9.06 5.77
N PRO A 69 -9.48 -8.79 5.71
CA PRO A 69 -8.46 -9.79 6.00
C PRO A 69 -8.72 -10.41 7.37
N ASN A 70 -8.61 -11.73 7.43
CA ASN A 70 -8.73 -12.42 8.70
C ASN A 70 -7.44 -12.20 9.50
N PHE A 71 -7.50 -11.30 10.48
CA PHE A 71 -6.38 -11.05 11.38
C PHE A 71 -6.28 -12.07 12.54
N ALA A 72 -7.14 -13.09 12.58
CA ALA A 72 -7.22 -13.99 13.73
C ALA A 72 -5.92 -14.76 14.00
N LYS A 73 -5.17 -15.14 12.95
CA LYS A 73 -3.85 -15.78 13.10
C LYS A 73 -3.03 -15.72 11.82
N MET A 74 -1.73 -15.48 11.96
CA MET A 74 -0.73 -15.65 10.90
C MET A 74 -0.77 -17.08 10.33
N ASN A 75 -0.89 -17.19 9.01
CA ASN A 75 -0.92 -18.46 8.29
C ASN A 75 0.39 -18.68 7.52
N LEU A 76 1.25 -19.55 8.03
CA LEU A 76 2.56 -19.82 7.42
C LEU A 76 2.47 -20.58 6.09
N GLU A 77 1.43 -21.38 5.88
CA GLU A 77 1.28 -22.13 4.63
C GLU A 77 0.95 -21.18 3.47
N GLU A 78 0.07 -20.20 3.70
CA GLU A 78 -0.22 -19.11 2.75
C GLU A 78 1.03 -18.30 2.44
N ILE A 79 1.75 -17.85 3.48
CA ILE A 79 2.96 -17.03 3.32
C ILE A 79 4.03 -17.79 2.53
N SER A 80 4.20 -19.08 2.79
CA SER A 80 5.18 -19.91 2.06
C SER A 80 4.89 -20.03 0.56
N LYS A 81 3.63 -19.79 0.15
CA LYS A 81 3.17 -19.79 -1.25
C LYS A 81 3.10 -18.38 -1.85
N GLY A 82 3.51 -17.36 -1.11
CA GLY A 82 3.47 -15.96 -1.52
C GLY A 82 2.13 -15.27 -1.29
N ASP A 83 1.22 -15.85 -0.50
CA ASP A 83 0.00 -15.20 -0.04
C ASP A 83 0.24 -14.55 1.33
N PHE A 84 0.24 -13.21 1.34
CA PHE A 84 0.53 -12.42 2.54
C PHE A 84 -0.74 -11.86 3.22
N SER A 85 -1.93 -12.33 2.83
CA SER A 85 -3.20 -11.82 3.34
C SER A 85 -3.31 -11.87 4.87
N SER A 86 -2.83 -12.96 5.50
CA SER A 86 -2.84 -13.13 6.96
C SER A 86 -1.88 -12.19 7.73
N VAL A 87 -0.99 -11.46 7.04
CA VAL A 87 -0.01 -10.54 7.64
C VAL A 87 -0.14 -9.09 7.20
N ILE A 88 -1.17 -8.76 6.41
CA ILE A 88 -1.49 -7.39 6.00
C ILE A 88 -1.48 -6.44 7.21
N GLY A 89 -0.90 -5.26 7.00
CA GLY A 89 -0.87 -4.17 7.96
C GLY A 89 0.54 -3.76 8.36
N ARG A 90 0.61 -2.81 9.28
CA ARG A 90 1.85 -2.28 9.80
C ARG A 90 2.28 -3.02 11.06
N TRP A 91 3.57 -3.31 11.13
CA TRP A 91 4.23 -4.01 12.23
C TRP A 91 5.30 -3.10 12.80
N GLU A 92 5.42 -3.02 14.11
CA GLU A 92 6.38 -2.14 14.79
C GLU A 92 7.09 -2.89 15.92
N ASN A 93 8.39 -2.64 16.08
CA ASN A 93 9.17 -3.14 17.21
C ASN A 93 9.30 -2.04 18.30
N LYS A 94 9.86 -2.38 19.48
CA LYS A 94 10.00 -1.41 20.59
C LYS A 94 11.00 -0.28 20.31
N GLU A 95 11.81 -0.40 19.27
CA GLU A 95 12.75 0.63 18.83
C GLU A 95 12.11 1.64 17.87
N GLY A 96 10.85 1.42 17.46
CA GLY A 96 10.12 2.25 16.50
C GLY A 96 10.42 1.93 15.04
N ASN A 97 11.16 0.84 14.76
CA ASN A 97 11.31 0.33 13.40
C ASN A 97 9.98 -0.29 12.95
N SER A 98 9.62 -0.12 11.68
CA SER A 98 8.38 -0.68 11.15
C SER A 98 8.54 -1.42 9.82
N LEU A 99 7.71 -2.45 9.68
CA LEU A 99 7.50 -3.20 8.44
C LEU A 99 6.04 -3.05 8.04
N THR A 100 5.77 -2.97 6.74
CA THR A 100 4.41 -2.84 6.23
C THR A 100 4.14 -3.91 5.20
N PHE A 101 3.07 -4.67 5.39
CA PHE A 101 2.64 -5.69 4.46
C PHE A 101 1.34 -5.29 3.77
N ASN A 102 1.30 -5.50 2.46
CA ASN A 102 0.07 -5.57 1.68
C ASN A 102 -0.15 -7.03 1.21
N SER A 103 -1.21 -7.28 0.45
CA SER A 103 -1.47 -8.64 -0.09
C SER A 103 -0.41 -9.16 -1.08
N LEU A 104 0.48 -8.30 -1.58
CA LEU A 104 1.57 -8.63 -2.51
C LEU A 104 2.91 -8.88 -1.80
N GLY A 105 3.02 -8.59 -0.51
CA GLY A 105 4.23 -8.76 0.29
C GLY A 105 4.63 -7.48 1.03
N LEU A 106 5.95 -7.31 1.17
CA LEU A 106 6.53 -6.17 1.89
C LEU A 106 6.43 -4.90 1.03
N VAL A 107 5.97 -3.81 1.64
CA VAL A 107 5.86 -2.48 1.01
C VAL A 107 7.18 -1.73 1.17
N GLY A 108 7.62 -1.04 0.11
CA GLY A 108 8.84 -0.22 0.09
C GLY A 108 9.98 -0.83 -0.74
N ASP A 109 11.21 -0.42 -0.43
CA ASP A 109 12.41 -0.76 -1.22
C ASP A 109 13.00 -2.14 -0.87
N SER A 110 12.13 -3.15 -0.79
CA SER A 110 12.50 -4.51 -0.42
C SER A 110 11.67 -5.53 -1.18
N THR A 111 12.26 -6.71 -1.43
CA THR A 111 11.60 -7.81 -2.14
C THR A 111 11.79 -9.10 -1.38
N ILE A 112 10.72 -9.89 -1.33
CA ILE A 112 10.75 -11.25 -0.78
C ILE A 112 11.27 -12.20 -1.85
N GLN A 113 12.30 -12.95 -1.49
CA GLN A 113 12.88 -14.00 -2.33
C GLN A 113 12.06 -15.28 -2.15
N GLY A 114 11.82 -16.01 -3.25
CA GLY A 114 10.94 -17.19 -3.27
C GLY A 114 11.42 -18.42 -2.47
N HIS A 115 12.53 -18.31 -1.72
CA HIS A 115 13.00 -19.37 -0.84
C HIS A 115 12.47 -19.17 0.58
N SER A 116 11.74 -20.18 1.07
CA SER A 116 11.22 -20.23 2.43
C SER A 116 11.63 -21.53 3.16
N ILE A 117 11.84 -21.45 4.46
CA ILE A 117 12.23 -22.57 5.33
C ILE A 117 11.32 -22.60 6.54
N LEU A 118 10.57 -23.69 6.73
CA LEU A 118 9.72 -23.90 7.91
C LEU A 118 10.47 -24.79 8.91
N VAL A 119 10.68 -24.29 10.14
CA VAL A 119 11.33 -25.04 11.24
C VAL A 119 10.59 -24.74 12.53
N ASP A 120 10.20 -25.80 13.25
CA ASP A 120 9.57 -25.71 14.58
C ASP A 120 8.40 -24.71 14.66
N GLY A 121 7.60 -24.63 13.59
CA GLY A 121 6.43 -23.74 13.53
C GLY A 121 6.75 -22.27 13.23
N ALA A 122 7.99 -21.93 12.86
CA ALA A 122 8.36 -20.61 12.34
C ALA A 122 8.82 -20.70 10.89
N LEU A 123 8.37 -19.75 10.06
CA LEU A 123 8.74 -19.66 8.66
C LEU A 123 9.80 -18.58 8.47
N GLU A 124 10.91 -18.94 7.85
CA GLU A 124 11.99 -18.01 7.49
C GLU A 124 11.96 -17.77 5.99
N ILE A 125 11.99 -16.50 5.56
CA ILE A 125 12.11 -16.10 4.15
C ILE A 125 13.28 -15.15 3.99
N ASN A 126 13.85 -15.05 2.79
CA ASN A 126 14.89 -14.07 2.51
C ASN A 126 14.28 -12.78 1.94
N VAL A 127 14.75 -11.63 2.43
CA VAL A 127 14.39 -10.30 1.94
C VAL A 127 15.65 -9.63 1.42
N SER A 128 15.57 -9.02 0.24
CA SER A 128 16.67 -8.23 -0.33
C SER A 128 16.23 -6.79 -0.59
N SER A 129 17.18 -5.86 -0.56
CA SER A 129 16.92 -4.48 -1.00
C SER A 129 16.71 -4.42 -2.52
N THR A 130 15.83 -3.51 -2.98
CA THR A 130 15.66 -3.19 -4.40
C THR A 130 16.54 -2.03 -4.88
N ILE A 131 17.14 -1.26 -3.95
CA ILE A 131 17.90 -0.04 -4.24
C ILE A 131 19.41 -0.16 -3.92
N GLY A 132 19.90 -1.36 -3.58
CA GLY A 132 21.30 -1.57 -3.26
C GLY A 132 21.64 -3.01 -2.87
N THR A 133 22.84 -3.20 -2.32
CA THR A 133 23.31 -4.50 -1.84
C THR A 133 22.93 -4.68 -0.38
N GLY A 134 22.24 -5.77 -0.07
CA GLY A 134 21.89 -6.14 1.29
C GLY A 134 20.66 -7.03 1.33
N GLY A 135 20.53 -7.75 2.43
CA GLY A 135 19.38 -8.60 2.69
C GLY A 135 19.39 -9.15 4.10
N PHE A 136 18.26 -9.70 4.52
CA PHE A 136 18.08 -10.32 5.81
C PHE A 136 17.08 -11.47 5.68
N ALA A 137 17.15 -12.42 6.60
CA ALA A 137 16.10 -13.38 6.82
C ALA A 137 14.99 -12.73 7.66
N LEU A 138 13.75 -12.78 7.20
CA LEU A 138 12.58 -12.40 7.97
C LEU A 138 11.91 -13.67 8.49
N VAL A 139 11.74 -13.74 9.81
CA VAL A 139 11.16 -14.91 10.48
C VAL A 139 9.73 -14.56 10.91
N PHE A 140 8.79 -15.43 10.56
CA PHE A 140 7.36 -15.35 10.86
C PHE A 140 7.01 -16.36 11.94
N ILE A 141 6.43 -15.90 13.04
CA ILE A 141 6.11 -16.70 14.21
C ILE A 141 4.65 -16.45 14.61
N PRO A 142 3.76 -17.44 14.40
CA PRO A 142 2.38 -17.32 14.83
C PRO A 142 2.25 -17.24 16.36
N SER A 143 1.13 -16.68 16.81
CA SER A 143 0.69 -16.75 18.21
C SER A 143 0.65 -18.22 18.69
N GLY A 144 1.19 -18.43 19.89
CA GLY A 144 1.33 -19.71 20.57
C GLY A 144 2.60 -20.51 20.22
N THR A 145 3.44 -20.03 19.30
CA THR A 145 4.65 -20.75 18.86
C THR A 145 5.91 -20.18 19.50
N SER A 146 6.76 -20.97 20.14
CA SER A 146 8.05 -20.47 20.63
C SER A 146 9.03 -20.20 19.48
N ILE A 147 9.88 -19.18 19.63
CA ILE A 147 10.98 -18.94 18.67
C ILE A 147 11.89 -20.19 18.62
N PRO A 148 12.22 -20.73 17.43
CA PRO A 148 13.13 -21.86 17.33
C PRO A 148 14.53 -21.53 17.88
N ASN A 149 15.11 -22.45 18.67
CA ASN A 149 16.43 -22.28 19.31
C ASN A 149 17.56 -21.97 18.31
N LYS A 150 17.43 -22.33 17.03
CA LYS A 150 18.44 -21.99 16.01
C LYS A 150 18.66 -20.47 15.84
N HIS A 151 17.72 -19.65 16.30
CA HIS A 151 17.79 -18.19 16.14
C HIS A 151 18.51 -17.47 17.29
N PHE A 152 18.80 -18.15 18.40
CA PHE A 152 19.51 -17.56 19.54
C PHE A 152 20.56 -18.50 20.13
N SER A 153 21.74 -17.96 20.44
CA SER A 153 22.85 -18.77 20.98
C SER A 153 22.73 -19.05 22.48
N THR A 154 22.05 -18.16 23.23
CA THR A 154 21.77 -18.33 24.65
C THR A 154 20.40 -17.74 25.02
N GLY A 155 19.74 -18.28 26.04
CA GLY A 155 18.49 -17.73 26.58
C GLY A 155 17.23 -18.53 26.23
N THR A 156 16.09 -17.87 26.41
CA THR A 156 14.74 -18.41 26.16
C THR A 156 13.92 -17.33 25.46
N ASP A 157 12.86 -17.72 24.76
CA ASP A 157 11.92 -16.78 24.15
C ASP A 157 11.21 -15.97 25.26
N THR A 158 11.56 -14.67 25.38
CA THR A 158 10.93 -13.74 26.32
C THR A 158 9.91 -12.82 25.65
N SER A 159 9.54 -13.10 24.41
CA SER A 159 8.58 -12.28 23.68
C SER A 159 7.13 -12.61 24.05
N ASP A 160 6.18 -11.75 23.68
CA ASP A 160 4.75 -12.02 23.90
C ASP A 160 4.26 -13.13 22.97
N ILE A 161 4.35 -14.37 23.48
CA ILE A 161 3.97 -15.58 22.75
C ILE A 161 2.50 -15.60 22.32
N ASN A 162 1.64 -14.80 22.97
CA ASN A 162 0.21 -14.77 22.63
C ASN A 162 -0.09 -13.93 21.39
N ARG A 163 0.92 -13.28 20.81
CA ARG A 163 0.80 -12.47 19.61
C ARG A 163 1.58 -13.11 18.47
N ASP A 164 1.07 -12.87 17.27
CA ASP A 164 1.87 -13.04 16.06
C ASP A 164 3.07 -12.09 16.12
N ARG A 165 4.20 -12.58 15.62
CA ARG A 165 5.52 -12.01 15.83
C ARG A 165 6.36 -12.14 14.57
N MET A 166 7.22 -11.15 14.34
CA MET A 166 8.25 -11.24 13.31
C MET A 166 9.56 -10.66 13.82
N PHE A 167 10.68 -11.13 13.30
CA PHE A 167 11.96 -10.44 13.47
C PHE A 167 12.85 -10.65 12.25
N GLY A 168 13.65 -9.63 11.94
CA GLY A 168 14.67 -9.70 10.91
C GLY A 168 15.99 -10.18 11.51
N THR A 169 16.74 -10.99 10.78
CA THR A 169 18.07 -11.43 11.19
C THR A 169 19.02 -11.65 10.00
N GLN A 170 20.32 -11.51 10.21
CA GLN A 170 21.36 -11.85 9.23
C GLN A 170 22.24 -13.02 9.67
N SER A 171 22.15 -13.41 10.95
CA SER A 171 22.93 -14.49 11.56
C SER A 171 22.17 -15.05 12.77
N VAL A 172 22.72 -16.05 13.45
CA VAL A 172 22.20 -16.42 14.78
C VAL A 172 22.41 -15.22 15.71
N ALA A 173 21.35 -14.76 16.38
CA ALA A 173 21.45 -13.67 17.34
C ALA A 173 21.99 -14.19 18.68
N GLU A 174 22.61 -13.32 19.49
CA GLU A 174 22.96 -13.73 20.86
C GLU A 174 21.68 -13.97 21.69
N LYS A 175 20.68 -13.11 21.47
CA LYS A 175 19.34 -13.16 22.04
C LYS A 175 18.33 -12.64 21.02
N VAL A 176 17.17 -13.29 20.94
CA VAL A 176 15.98 -12.72 20.29
C VAL A 176 14.99 -12.39 21.39
N ASP A 177 14.71 -11.09 21.56
CA ASP A 177 13.78 -10.61 22.58
C ASP A 177 12.85 -9.54 22.02
N ASP A 178 12.02 -9.03 22.92
CA ASP A 178 10.99 -8.04 22.66
C ASP A 178 11.48 -6.73 22.02
N LEU A 179 12.78 -6.41 22.10
CA LEU A 179 13.31 -5.20 21.47
C LEU A 179 13.28 -5.30 19.96
N ASN A 180 13.66 -6.47 19.44
CA ASN A 180 13.77 -6.74 18.00
C ASN A 180 12.50 -7.35 17.42
N MET A 181 11.50 -7.63 18.27
CA MET A 181 10.27 -8.28 17.88
C MET A 181 9.27 -7.28 17.33
N TYR A 182 8.88 -7.48 16.08
CA TYR A 182 7.81 -6.75 15.44
C TYR A 182 6.48 -7.37 15.83
N TYR A 183 5.57 -6.51 16.26
CA TYR A 183 4.19 -6.85 16.52
C TYR A 183 3.28 -6.04 15.61
N ARG A 184 2.18 -6.65 15.18
CA ARG A 184 1.18 -5.93 14.40
C ARG A 184 0.63 -4.76 15.22
N LEU A 185 0.66 -3.59 14.63
CA LEU A 185 -0.13 -2.46 15.09
C LEU A 185 -1.58 -2.80 14.76
N VAL A 186 -2.34 -3.17 15.79
CA VAL A 186 -3.79 -3.04 15.71
C VAL A 186 -4.09 -1.56 15.58
N SER A 187 -4.89 -1.17 14.58
CA SER A 187 -5.36 0.22 14.45
C SER A 187 -5.81 0.71 15.83
N ARG A 188 -5.45 1.94 16.19
CA ARG A 188 -5.46 2.51 17.56
C ARG A 188 -6.82 2.47 18.30
N THR A 189 -7.83 1.88 17.70
CA THR A 189 -9.16 1.56 18.21
C THR A 189 -9.34 0.04 18.27
N ALA A 190 -8.46 -0.66 19.00
CA ALA A 190 -8.64 -2.07 19.34
C ALA A 190 -9.75 -2.18 20.41
N GLY A 191 -10.99 -1.99 19.96
CA GLY A 191 -12.16 -1.93 20.81
C GLY A 191 -13.48 -2.25 20.12
N SER A 192 -13.48 -2.66 18.85
CA SER A 192 -14.66 -3.24 18.19
C SER A 192 -14.26 -3.78 16.83
N SER A 193 -15.08 -4.68 16.31
CA SER A 193 -15.21 -5.03 14.91
C SER A 193 -15.56 -3.81 14.05
N ASP A 194 -14.74 -2.76 14.06
CA ASP A 194 -14.98 -1.54 13.30
C ASP A 194 -14.62 -1.79 11.86
N ASN A 195 -15.62 -1.66 10.99
CA ASN A 195 -15.43 -1.77 9.56
C ASN A 195 -14.32 -0.78 9.12
N PRO A 196 -13.20 -1.24 8.55
CA PRO A 196 -12.10 -0.36 8.14
C PRO A 196 -12.51 0.64 7.05
N LEU A 197 -13.58 0.36 6.31
CA LEU A 197 -14.13 1.29 5.31
C LEU A 197 -14.91 2.45 5.92
N THR A 198 -15.18 2.43 7.22
CA THR A 198 -15.86 3.51 7.96
C THR A 198 -14.98 4.14 9.05
N ASN A 199 -13.78 3.62 9.28
CA ASN A 199 -12.84 4.17 10.26
C ASN A 199 -12.14 5.43 9.72
N ILE A 200 -12.34 6.58 10.36
CA ILE A 200 -11.69 7.85 9.99
C ILE A 200 -10.38 8.13 10.74
N ASP A 201 -10.07 7.36 11.78
CA ASP A 201 -8.93 7.57 12.69
C ASP A 201 -7.73 6.69 12.32
N THR A 202 -7.41 6.62 11.03
CA THR A 202 -6.26 5.85 10.51
C THR A 202 -4.95 6.64 10.53
N GLY A 203 -5.03 7.96 10.73
CA GLY A 203 -3.88 8.87 10.58
C GLY A 203 -3.51 9.19 9.12
N VAL A 204 -4.27 8.68 8.16
CA VAL A 204 -4.13 8.98 6.72
C VAL A 204 -5.37 9.73 6.25
N ALA A 205 -5.16 10.84 5.53
CA ALA A 205 -6.23 11.63 4.91
C ALA A 205 -5.77 12.08 3.52
N LEU A 206 -6.11 11.30 2.50
CA LEU A 206 -5.71 11.58 1.12
C LEU A 206 -6.56 12.68 0.49
N GLU A 207 -5.90 13.57 -0.25
CA GLU A 207 -6.58 14.45 -1.18
C GLU A 207 -6.92 13.70 -2.48
N SER A 208 -7.91 14.18 -3.25
CA SER A 208 -8.28 13.56 -4.53
C SER A 208 -7.17 13.67 -5.58
N GLY A 209 -7.17 12.79 -6.58
CA GLY A 209 -6.31 12.87 -7.75
C GLY A 209 -4.89 12.36 -7.49
N GLN A 210 -3.90 13.26 -7.63
CA GLN A 210 -2.49 12.86 -7.60
C GLN A 210 -2.07 12.27 -6.26
N SER A 211 -2.62 12.75 -5.14
CA SER A 211 -2.32 12.20 -3.81
C SER A 211 -2.73 10.73 -3.70
N THR A 212 -3.85 10.33 -4.30
CA THR A 212 -4.27 8.92 -4.38
C THR A 212 -3.32 8.09 -5.22
N ILE A 213 -2.87 8.62 -6.37
CA ILE A 213 -1.93 7.94 -7.28
C ILE A 213 -0.57 7.74 -6.61
N ASP A 214 -0.04 8.76 -5.96
CA ASP A 214 1.24 8.70 -5.25
C ASP A 214 1.17 7.69 -4.09
N TYR A 215 0.05 7.68 -3.38
CA TYR A 215 -0.21 6.70 -2.32
C TYR A 215 -0.29 5.27 -2.86
N ALA A 216 -1.00 5.05 -3.97
CA ALA A 216 -1.07 3.75 -4.62
C ALA A 216 0.31 3.29 -5.12
N ASN A 217 1.13 4.18 -5.69
CA ASN A 217 2.51 3.85 -6.06
C ASN A 217 3.34 3.43 -4.85
N ALA A 218 3.21 4.12 -3.72
CA ALA A 218 3.95 3.80 -2.50
C ALA A 218 3.53 2.46 -1.90
N ILE A 219 2.23 2.16 -1.89
CA ILE A 219 1.69 0.97 -1.23
C ILE A 219 1.63 -0.26 -2.14
N LEU A 220 1.15 -0.10 -3.38
CA LEU A 220 0.92 -1.21 -4.32
C LEU A 220 2.04 -1.35 -5.36
N GLY A 221 2.98 -0.40 -5.40
CA GLY A 221 4.01 -0.32 -6.42
C GLY A 221 3.55 0.43 -7.69
N PRO A 222 4.50 0.78 -8.58
CA PRO A 222 4.21 1.52 -9.78
C PRO A 222 3.54 0.64 -10.86
N LEU A 223 2.30 0.95 -11.21
CA LEU A 223 1.53 0.26 -12.26
C LEU A 223 0.89 1.23 -13.26
N ASN A 224 1.47 2.43 -13.42
CA ASN A 224 0.95 3.51 -14.28
C ASN A 224 -0.54 3.78 -14.03
N TRP A 225 -0.88 4.01 -12.76
CA TRP A 225 -2.26 4.11 -12.29
C TRP A 225 -3.07 5.16 -13.06
N GLN A 226 -4.22 4.73 -13.56
CA GLN A 226 -5.23 5.59 -14.15
C GLN A 226 -6.38 5.76 -13.17
N LEU A 227 -6.68 7.01 -12.80
CA LEU A 227 -7.89 7.35 -12.05
C LEU A 227 -9.07 7.31 -13.00
N ILE A 228 -10.05 6.44 -12.72
CA ILE A 228 -11.22 6.23 -13.58
C ILE A 228 -12.55 6.59 -12.93
N GLU A 229 -12.61 6.68 -11.59
CA GLU A 229 -13.79 7.12 -10.84
C GLU A 229 -13.36 7.86 -9.58
N SER A 230 -14.15 8.85 -9.17
CA SER A 230 -13.97 9.58 -7.90
C SER A 230 -15.33 9.91 -7.30
N ASN A 231 -15.50 9.67 -6.01
CA ASN A 231 -16.70 10.05 -5.27
C ASN A 231 -16.45 11.15 -4.22
N TYR A 232 -15.31 11.86 -4.29
CA TYR A 232 -14.93 12.91 -3.33
C TYR A 232 -15.94 14.05 -3.17
N ASN A 233 -16.86 14.19 -4.10
CA ASN A 233 -17.96 15.17 -4.02
C ASN A 233 -19.21 14.63 -3.27
N ARG A 234 -19.18 13.38 -2.80
CA ARG A 234 -20.26 12.73 -2.03
C ARG A 234 -19.88 12.71 -0.55
N THR A 235 -20.88 12.88 0.34
CA THR A 235 -20.64 13.02 1.80
C THR A 235 -21.15 11.85 2.64
N GLU A 236 -21.78 10.85 2.02
CA GLU A 236 -22.48 9.75 2.71
C GLU A 236 -21.54 8.64 3.20
N SER A 237 -20.29 8.62 2.71
CA SER A 237 -19.29 7.60 3.05
C SER A 237 -17.89 8.20 3.03
N ILE A 238 -16.90 7.48 3.55
CA ILE A 238 -15.48 7.83 3.32
C ILE A 238 -15.27 7.87 1.79
N PRO A 239 -14.78 8.99 1.24
CA PRO A 239 -14.51 9.07 -0.19
C PRO A 239 -13.46 8.07 -0.64
N PHE A 240 -13.51 7.65 -1.88
CA PHE A 240 -12.52 6.84 -2.56
C PHE A 240 -12.34 7.29 -4.01
N GLU A 241 -11.24 6.85 -4.57
CA GLU A 241 -10.99 6.88 -6.02
C GLU A 241 -10.72 5.48 -6.52
N LEU A 242 -11.28 5.17 -7.69
CA LEU A 242 -11.05 3.90 -8.38
C LEU A 242 -9.85 4.06 -9.31
N LEU A 243 -8.81 3.28 -9.05
CA LEU A 243 -7.60 3.22 -9.87
C LEU A 243 -7.58 1.94 -10.69
N ARG A 244 -7.12 2.07 -11.93
CA ARG A 244 -6.80 0.96 -12.84
C ARG A 244 -5.31 0.95 -13.15
N GLY A 245 -4.63 -0.17 -12.91
CA GLY A 245 -3.25 -0.37 -13.32
C GLY A 245 -3.14 -0.92 -14.75
N ASP A 246 -1.96 -0.84 -15.36
CA ASP A 246 -1.68 -1.38 -16.70
C ASP A 246 -1.94 -2.89 -16.83
N ASN A 247 -1.82 -3.61 -15.73
CA ASN A 247 -2.14 -5.04 -15.64
C ASN A 247 -3.66 -5.32 -15.58
N GLY A 248 -4.51 -4.29 -15.66
CA GLY A 248 -5.96 -4.39 -15.58
C GLY A 248 -6.51 -4.51 -14.15
N ALA A 249 -5.66 -4.50 -13.12
CA ALA A 249 -6.12 -4.57 -11.73
C ALA A 249 -6.88 -3.31 -11.33
N LEU A 250 -7.95 -3.50 -10.56
CA LEU A 250 -8.83 -2.43 -10.08
C LEU A 250 -8.75 -2.32 -8.55
N TYR A 251 -8.47 -1.12 -8.07
CA TYR A 251 -8.39 -0.83 -6.63
C TYR A 251 -9.19 0.42 -6.28
N ARG A 252 -10.06 0.33 -5.27
CA ARG A 252 -10.58 1.50 -4.59
C ARG A 252 -9.58 1.92 -3.53
N VAL A 253 -9.09 3.14 -3.61
CA VAL A 253 -8.22 3.76 -2.62
C VAL A 253 -9.07 4.77 -1.85
N TYR A 254 -9.33 4.48 -0.59
CA TYR A 254 -10.17 5.31 0.27
C TYR A 254 -9.35 6.45 0.87
N ARG A 255 -10.02 7.57 1.16
CA ARG A 255 -9.43 8.78 1.76
C ARG A 255 -8.71 8.48 3.07
N ASN A 256 -9.19 7.49 3.84
CA ASN A 256 -8.57 7.04 5.07
C ASN A 256 -7.35 6.12 4.85
N GLY A 257 -6.88 5.93 3.62
CA GLY A 257 -5.72 5.10 3.28
C GLY A 257 -6.01 3.60 3.14
N VAL A 258 -7.22 3.13 3.40
CA VAL A 258 -7.58 1.73 3.15
C VAL A 258 -7.62 1.47 1.65
N ILE A 259 -7.09 0.31 1.22
CA ILE A 259 -7.10 -0.09 -0.19
C ILE A 259 -7.86 -1.40 -0.34
N LEU A 260 -8.87 -1.38 -1.20
CA LEU A 260 -9.71 -2.52 -1.55
C LEU A 260 -9.42 -2.96 -2.99
N SER A 261 -9.08 -4.24 -3.18
CA SER A 261 -9.06 -4.83 -4.51
C SER A 261 -10.49 -5.11 -4.96
N GLN A 262 -10.94 -4.45 -6.03
CA GLN A 262 -12.24 -4.73 -6.64
C GLN A 262 -12.25 -6.09 -7.33
N THR A 263 -11.11 -6.51 -7.87
CA THR A 263 -10.98 -7.81 -8.54
C THR A 263 -11.14 -8.98 -7.55
N LYS A 264 -10.70 -8.81 -6.30
CA LYS A 264 -10.74 -9.85 -5.26
C LYS A 264 -11.84 -9.64 -4.22
N ASP A 265 -12.52 -8.49 -4.26
CA ASP A 265 -13.45 -8.02 -3.22
C ASP A 265 -12.88 -8.16 -1.79
N LEU A 266 -11.60 -7.76 -1.65
CA LEU A 266 -10.81 -7.96 -0.45
C LEU A 266 -9.98 -6.70 -0.14
N ILE A 267 -9.97 -6.28 1.13
CA ILE A 267 -9.05 -5.23 1.59
C ILE A 267 -7.63 -5.77 1.51
N VAL A 268 -6.76 -5.11 0.75
CA VAL A 268 -5.39 -5.54 0.50
C VAL A 268 -4.36 -4.78 1.32
N TYR A 269 -4.77 -3.68 1.95
CA TYR A 269 -3.93 -2.85 2.80
C TYR A 269 -4.78 -1.98 3.74
N MET A 270 -4.27 -1.77 4.95
CA MET A 270 -4.79 -0.84 5.94
C MET A 270 -3.61 -0.10 6.60
N PRO A 271 -3.73 1.22 6.84
CA PRO A 271 -2.68 2.03 7.48
C PRO A 271 -2.36 1.64 8.93
#